data_AF-A0A7S7UL02-F1
#
_entry.id   AF-A0A7S7UL02-F1
#
_cell.length_a   1.000
_cell.length_b   1.000
_cell.length_c   1.000
_cell.angle_alpha   90.00
_cell.angle_beta   90.00
_cell.angle_gamma   90.00
#
_symmetry.space_group_name_H-M   'P 1'
#
loop_
_entity.id
_entity.type
_entity.pdbx_description
1 polymer ?
#
loop_
_entity_poly.entity_id
_entity_poly.type
_entity_poly.pdbx_seq_one_letter_code
_entity_poly.pdbx_strand_id
1 'polypeptide(L)'
;MLRIVLFLVLIALAGAGAAWVADQPGNVVLTWGGWRASPSIPVFVLCLGIFAVLIVLLWSVLTAIWRMPGRIRRRRHEKRHARGRHAITQGLLAIGHGDTALARRHAEAARRHAPSDPLALLLHAQSAQLEGNRDEAQRAFRAMAEREDTRLLGLRGLFIEAQRADDAVGAVMIAEEAIKLSPSSTWASHAVLGFRCARGDWSGALAILDSNLSAGLIDKQAYRRQRGVLLTARALELETMDRDVARESVMEAVKLAPTLVPAAVLAAKFESEAHQVRRAMKLVEAAWLANPHPDLADAYAHVKLGDAARQRLQRVETLAGKTPADKAGHVEGQLAIARAAIDATEFARAREVLAPYVNDPTQRVALLMAELERTEHGDGGRARAWTLRAVRARHDPAWTADGYVSDRWRPVSPVTGRLDAFQWQTPVASLPSDKGTTIETSAFEEAMLAAPPPKRVTVASEVPAEPVVTAPAPTPAPAAQDNAPPAAKEEAAVTLAEPVKPAPEAAESSPVAETPVFRTRADLGKPAQAPIQAVIPIVRAPDDPGIDDDGPSDEFTEQIGTPKAQAGGWRGFWSRWGA
;
A
#
# COMPACT_ATOMS: atom_id res chain seq x y z
N MET A 1 -23.77 58.72 -23.62
CA MET A 1 -24.66 59.90 -23.63
C MET A 1 -23.87 61.21 -23.65
N LEU A 2 -23.08 61.54 -22.62
CA LEU A 2 -22.33 62.81 -22.53
C LEU A 2 -21.34 63.06 -23.71
N ARG A 3 -20.66 62.00 -24.18
CA ARG A 3 -19.75 62.08 -25.34
C ARG A 3 -20.47 62.39 -26.66
N ILE A 4 -21.73 61.98 -26.80
CA ILE A 4 -22.53 62.20 -28.02
C ILE A 4 -23.09 63.62 -28.03
N VAL A 5 -23.57 64.12 -26.88
CA VAL A 5 -24.03 65.51 -26.72
C VAL A 5 -22.88 66.49 -26.95
N LEU A 6 -21.70 66.23 -26.37
CA LEU A 6 -20.52 67.07 -26.57
C LEU A 6 -20.08 67.10 -28.05
N PHE A 7 -20.15 65.95 -28.74
CA PHE A 7 -19.83 65.87 -30.17
C PHE A 7 -20.84 66.64 -31.04
N LEU A 8 -22.14 66.57 -30.74
CA LEU A 8 -23.18 67.34 -31.42
C LEU A 8 -23.01 68.85 -31.22
N VAL A 9 -22.70 69.29 -30.00
CA VAL A 9 -22.42 70.70 -29.69
C VAL A 9 -21.19 71.19 -30.45
N LEU A 10 -20.13 70.37 -30.51
CA LEU A 10 -18.89 70.71 -31.21
C LEU A 10 -19.09 70.78 -32.73
N ILE A 11 -19.92 69.89 -33.31
CA ILE A 11 -20.32 69.97 -34.72
C ILE A 11 -21.18 71.21 -34.99
N ALA A 12 -22.12 71.54 -34.11
CA ALA A 12 -22.95 72.74 -34.26
C ALA A 12 -22.10 74.01 -34.21
N LEU A 13 -21.14 74.09 -33.29
CA LEU A 13 -20.16 75.19 -33.20
C LEU A 13 -19.24 75.26 -34.42
N ALA A 14 -18.75 74.12 -34.91
CA ALA A 14 -17.92 74.06 -36.12
C ALA A 14 -18.70 74.47 -37.37
N GLY A 15 -19.96 74.04 -37.49
CA GLY A 15 -20.86 74.43 -38.58
C GLY A 15 -21.18 75.92 -38.55
N ALA A 16 -21.49 76.48 -37.38
CA ALA A 16 -21.72 77.91 -37.20
C ALA A 16 -20.47 78.75 -37.52
N GLY A 17 -19.28 78.30 -37.08
CA GLY A 17 -18.02 78.95 -37.41
C GLY A 17 -17.69 78.90 -38.90
N ALA A 18 -17.97 77.76 -39.57
CA ALA A 18 -17.77 77.62 -41.01
C ALA A 18 -18.72 78.50 -41.83
N ALA A 19 -19.99 78.62 -41.43
CA ALA A 19 -20.96 79.51 -42.06
C ALA A 19 -20.56 80.98 -41.90
N TRP A 20 -20.11 81.39 -40.71
CA TRP A 20 -19.65 82.75 -40.47
C TRP A 20 -18.42 83.13 -41.30
N VAL A 21 -17.50 82.19 -41.53
CA VAL A 21 -16.32 82.39 -42.39
C VAL A 21 -16.70 82.43 -43.88
N ALA A 22 -17.76 81.75 -44.30
CA ALA A 22 -18.24 81.77 -45.69
C ALA A 22 -18.82 83.13 -46.10
N ASP A 23 -19.40 83.87 -45.14
CA ASP A 23 -20.03 85.18 -45.37
C ASP A 23 -19.04 86.37 -45.35
N GLN A 24 -17.72 86.14 -45.16
CA GLN A 24 -16.72 87.22 -45.13
C GLN A 24 -16.09 87.47 -46.53
N PRO A 25 -16.36 88.61 -47.19
CA PRO A 25 -15.79 88.94 -48.49
C PRO A 25 -14.38 89.52 -48.33
N GLY A 26 -13.36 88.65 -48.31
CA GLY A 26 -11.96 89.05 -48.32
C GLY A 26 -11.09 88.08 -49.12
N ASN A 27 -10.03 88.62 -49.73
CA ASN A 27 -9.04 87.86 -50.48
C ASN A 27 -7.74 87.79 -49.66
N VAL A 28 -7.18 86.59 -49.51
CA VAL A 28 -5.86 86.42 -48.88
C VAL A 28 -4.83 86.40 -50.00
N VAL A 29 -3.94 87.39 -50.05
CA VAL A 29 -2.88 87.45 -51.08
C VAL A 29 -1.62 86.81 -50.54
N LEU A 30 -1.28 85.61 -51.02
CA LEU A 30 0.01 84.97 -50.74
C LEU A 30 0.99 85.32 -51.86
N THR A 31 2.07 86.03 -51.52
CA THR A 31 3.16 86.35 -52.46
C THR A 31 4.40 85.55 -52.11
N TRP A 32 4.83 84.66 -52.99
CA TRP A 32 6.08 83.90 -52.81
C TRP A 32 6.88 83.90 -54.11
N GLY A 33 8.06 84.52 -54.11
CA GLY A 33 9.05 84.45 -55.21
C GLY A 33 8.51 84.74 -56.62
N GLY A 34 7.64 85.75 -56.77
CA GLY A 34 7.02 86.13 -58.05
C GLY A 34 5.68 85.44 -58.36
N TRP A 35 5.28 84.42 -57.60
CA TRP A 35 3.97 83.78 -57.72
C TRP A 35 2.95 84.46 -56.79
N ARG A 36 1.82 84.87 -57.35
CA ARG A 36 0.71 85.52 -56.63
C ARG A 36 -0.51 84.62 -56.69
N ALA A 37 -0.85 84.01 -55.55
CA ALA A 37 -2.11 83.31 -55.37
C ALA A 37 -3.02 84.18 -54.49
N SER A 38 -4.22 84.51 -54.98
CA SER A 38 -5.23 85.26 -54.24
C SER A 38 -6.49 84.40 -54.03
N PRO A 39 -6.43 83.32 -53.21
CA PRO A 39 -7.62 82.58 -52.84
C PRO A 39 -8.57 83.45 -52.00
N SER A 40 -9.87 83.23 -52.14
CA SER A 40 -10.88 83.77 -51.22
C SER A 40 -10.73 83.13 -49.83
N ILE A 41 -11.08 83.86 -48.77
CA ILE A 41 -11.00 83.37 -47.38
C ILE A 41 -11.61 81.97 -47.18
N PRO A 42 -12.78 81.62 -47.75
CA PRO A 42 -13.36 80.29 -47.59
C PRO A 42 -12.48 79.17 -48.18
N VAL A 43 -11.83 79.44 -49.32
CA VAL A 43 -10.93 78.47 -49.98
C VAL A 43 -9.66 78.28 -49.17
N PHE A 44 -9.10 79.36 -48.61
CA PHE A 44 -7.92 79.29 -47.76
C PHE A 44 -8.19 78.49 -46.47
N VAL A 45 -9.31 78.75 -45.80
CA VAL A 45 -9.71 78.03 -44.58
C VAL A 45 -10.00 76.55 -44.87
N LEU A 46 -10.62 76.23 -46.01
CA LEU A 46 -10.81 74.85 -46.45
C LEU A 46 -9.48 74.13 -46.68
N CYS A 47 -8.52 74.76 -47.37
CA CYS A 47 -7.20 74.20 -47.60
C CYS A 47 -6.43 73.98 -46.29
N LEU A 48 -6.50 74.94 -45.36
CA LEU A 48 -5.89 74.83 -44.03
C LEU A 48 -6.54 73.70 -43.22
N GLY A 49 -7.86 73.56 -43.30
CA GLY A 49 -8.60 72.46 -42.67
C GLY A 49 -8.20 71.10 -43.21
N ILE A 50 -8.12 70.96 -44.54
CA ILE A 50 -7.63 69.73 -45.19
C ILE A 50 -6.19 69.42 -44.74
N PHE A 51 -5.32 70.42 -44.70
CA PHE A 51 -3.94 70.26 -44.25
C PHE A 51 -3.86 69.81 -42.78
N ALA A 52 -4.66 70.41 -41.88
CA ALA A 52 -4.75 70.00 -40.49
C ALA A 52 -5.24 68.55 -40.35
N VAL A 53 -6.27 68.16 -41.12
CA VAL A 53 -6.75 66.77 -41.16
C VAL A 53 -5.66 65.81 -41.65
N LEU A 54 -4.90 66.18 -42.68
CA LEU A 54 -3.77 65.38 -43.18
C LEU A 54 -2.67 65.22 -42.11
N ILE A 55 -2.35 66.28 -41.36
CA ILE A 55 -1.37 66.19 -40.25
C ILE A 55 -1.88 65.26 -39.15
N VAL A 56 -3.15 65.40 -38.74
CA VAL A 56 -3.75 64.52 -37.72
C VAL A 56 -3.77 63.07 -38.20
N LEU A 57 -4.09 62.83 -39.48
CA LEU A 57 -4.06 61.51 -40.08
C LEU A 57 -2.65 60.93 -40.10
N LEU A 58 -1.65 61.72 -40.52
CA LEU A 58 -0.25 61.31 -40.56
C LEU A 58 0.29 61.01 -39.15
N TRP A 59 -0.04 61.84 -38.16
CA TRP A 59 0.32 61.63 -36.76
C TRP A 59 -0.37 60.40 -36.16
N SER A 60 -1.63 60.16 -36.50
CA SER A 60 -2.37 58.95 -36.12
C SER A 60 -1.74 57.69 -36.69
N VAL A 61 -1.34 57.70 -37.97
CA VAL A 61 -0.63 56.57 -38.61
C VAL A 61 0.72 56.34 -37.95
N LEU A 62 1.50 57.40 -37.69
CA LEU A 62 2.81 57.29 -37.06
C LEU A 62 2.71 56.73 -35.63
N THR A 63 1.76 57.23 -34.83
CA THR A 63 1.51 56.73 -33.47
C THR A 63 0.93 55.31 -33.48
N ALA A 64 0.10 54.94 -34.45
CA ALA A 64 -0.39 53.58 -34.62
C ALA A 64 0.75 52.60 -34.92
N ILE A 65 1.68 52.96 -35.82
CA ILE A 65 2.87 52.16 -36.15
C ILE A 65 3.77 52.00 -34.91
N TRP A 66 4.00 53.07 -34.15
CA TRP A 66 4.79 53.02 -32.91
C TRP A 66 4.13 52.23 -31.78
N ARG A 67 2.79 52.23 -31.69
CA ARG A 67 2.02 51.46 -30.68
C ARG A 67 1.73 50.01 -31.11
N MET A 68 1.83 49.70 -32.41
CA MET A 68 1.62 48.37 -33.00
C MET A 68 2.51 47.26 -32.39
N PRO A 69 3.83 47.45 -32.18
CA PRO A 69 4.68 46.39 -31.65
C PRO A 69 4.25 45.92 -30.25
N GLY A 70 3.78 46.83 -29.39
CA GLY A 70 3.25 46.48 -28.07
C GLY A 70 1.97 45.64 -28.15
N ARG A 71 1.04 45.97 -29.06
CA ARG A 71 -0.20 45.21 -29.27
C ARG A 71 0.05 43.84 -29.91
N ILE A 72 0.98 43.75 -30.86
CA ILE A 72 1.37 42.47 -31.48
C ILE A 72 2.04 41.56 -30.44
N ARG A 73 2.92 42.10 -29.60
CA ARG A 73 3.56 41.33 -28.52
C ARG A 73 2.53 40.73 -27.56
N ARG A 74 1.54 41.51 -27.12
CA ARG A 74 0.44 41.02 -26.27
C ARG A 74 -0.38 39.92 -26.94
N ARG A 75 -0.83 40.14 -28.19
CA ARG A 75 -1.59 39.13 -28.96
C ARG A 75 -0.79 37.84 -29.21
N ARG A 76 0.52 37.93 -29.48
CA ARG A 76 1.38 36.75 -29.63
C ARG A 76 1.54 36.00 -28.32
N HIS A 77 1.68 36.71 -27.20
CA HIS A 77 1.75 36.13 -25.87
C HIS A 77 0.44 35.39 -25.53
N GLU A 78 -0.72 36.02 -25.72
CA GLU A 78 -2.04 35.41 -25.52
C GLU A 78 -2.22 34.14 -26.37
N LYS A 79 -1.84 34.18 -27.66
CA LYS A 79 -1.91 33.00 -28.54
C LYS A 79 -0.98 31.87 -28.09
N ARG A 80 0.22 32.18 -27.60
CA ARG A 80 1.14 31.16 -27.05
C ARG A 80 0.56 30.51 -25.80
N HIS A 81 0.00 31.31 -24.89
CA HIS A 81 -0.68 30.79 -23.69
C HIS A 81 -1.89 29.93 -24.02
N ALA A 82 -2.72 30.36 -24.98
CA ALA A 82 -3.86 29.56 -25.43
C ALA A 82 -3.42 28.20 -26.01
N ARG A 83 -2.35 28.19 -26.82
CA ARG A 83 -1.78 26.94 -27.36
C ARG A 83 -1.16 26.07 -26.27
N GLY A 84 -0.47 26.67 -25.30
CA GLY A 84 0.08 25.97 -24.15
C GLY A 84 -1.00 25.28 -23.33
N ARG A 85 -2.05 26.02 -22.94
CA ARG A 85 -3.20 25.47 -22.21
C ARG A 85 -3.90 24.36 -22.99
N HIS A 86 -4.13 24.56 -24.29
CA HIS A 86 -4.74 23.53 -25.13
C HIS A 86 -3.88 22.26 -25.18
N ALA A 87 -2.55 22.39 -25.34
CA ALA A 87 -1.64 21.25 -25.29
C ALA A 87 -1.64 20.55 -23.92
N ILE A 88 -1.71 21.32 -22.82
CA ILE A 88 -1.79 20.76 -21.46
C ILE A 88 -3.08 19.96 -21.29
N THR A 89 -4.22 20.52 -21.68
CA THR A 89 -5.52 19.85 -21.60
C THR A 89 -5.51 18.55 -22.40
N GLN A 90 -5.09 18.58 -23.67
CA GLN A 90 -5.03 17.39 -24.51
C GLN A 90 -4.05 16.34 -23.97
N GLY A 91 -2.90 16.77 -23.42
CA GLY A 91 -1.94 15.87 -22.79
C GLY A 91 -2.49 15.18 -21.53
N LEU A 92 -3.20 15.91 -20.67
CA LEU A 92 -3.84 15.34 -19.49
C LEU A 92 -4.98 14.38 -19.86
N LEU A 93 -5.77 14.70 -20.90
CA LEU A 93 -6.76 13.76 -21.44
C LEU A 93 -6.10 12.48 -21.97
N ALA A 94 -4.98 12.63 -22.69
CA ALA A 94 -4.19 11.49 -23.20
C ALA A 94 -3.68 10.58 -22.09
N ILE A 95 -3.22 11.17 -20.98
CA ILE A 95 -2.88 10.40 -19.76
C ILE A 95 -4.12 9.68 -19.20
N GLY A 96 -5.26 10.37 -19.10
CA GLY A 96 -6.49 9.81 -18.56
C GLY A 96 -7.03 8.61 -19.33
N HIS A 97 -6.86 8.58 -20.65
CA HIS A 97 -7.25 7.45 -21.51
C HIS A 97 -6.10 6.47 -21.81
N GLY A 98 -4.91 6.66 -21.22
CA GLY A 98 -3.79 5.73 -21.30
C GLY A 98 -2.92 5.81 -22.56
N ASP A 99 -3.07 6.82 -23.41
CA ASP A 99 -2.22 7.00 -24.60
C ASP A 99 -0.94 7.77 -24.23
N THR A 100 0.11 7.01 -23.92
CA THR A 100 1.41 7.54 -23.49
C THR A 100 2.13 8.29 -24.61
N ALA A 101 1.96 7.89 -25.87
CA ALA A 101 2.61 8.50 -27.02
C ALA A 101 2.02 9.89 -27.35
N LEU A 102 0.69 10.00 -27.35
CA LEU A 102 0.01 11.29 -27.50
C LEU A 102 0.29 12.21 -26.30
N ALA A 103 0.29 11.68 -25.08
CA ALA A 103 0.63 12.43 -23.87
C ALA A 103 2.02 13.08 -23.98
N ARG A 104 3.03 12.33 -24.43
CA ARG A 104 4.39 12.84 -24.63
C ARG A 104 4.44 13.96 -25.68
N ARG A 105 3.80 13.77 -26.83
CA ARG A 105 3.76 14.80 -27.90
C ARG A 105 3.12 16.09 -27.40
N HIS A 106 2.02 15.98 -26.66
CA HIS A 106 1.34 17.13 -26.06
C HIS A 106 2.15 17.77 -24.91
N ALA A 107 2.88 16.98 -24.12
CA ALA A 107 3.79 17.48 -23.09
C ALA A 107 4.94 18.28 -23.70
N GLU A 108 5.55 17.80 -24.79
CA GLU A 108 6.59 18.53 -25.52
C GLU A 108 6.05 19.83 -26.15
N ALA A 109 4.84 19.79 -26.72
CA ALA A 109 4.17 20.97 -27.25
C ALA A 109 3.86 22.00 -26.15
N ALA A 110 3.39 21.55 -24.98
CA ALA A 110 3.17 22.38 -23.81
C ALA A 110 4.48 23.02 -23.33
N ARG A 111 5.57 22.26 -23.23
CA ARG A 111 6.90 22.76 -22.86
C ARG A 111 7.41 23.83 -23.83
N ARG A 112 7.16 23.71 -25.13
CA ARG A 112 7.57 24.72 -26.14
C ARG A 112 6.77 26.02 -26.04
N HIS A 113 5.48 25.94 -25.69
CA HIS A 113 4.58 27.09 -25.70
C HIS A 113 4.43 27.76 -24.33
N ALA A 114 4.61 27.01 -23.24
CA ALA A 114 4.50 27.47 -21.87
C ALA A 114 5.59 26.82 -20.97
N PRO A 115 6.89 27.10 -21.19
CA PRO A 115 7.97 26.47 -20.42
C PRO A 115 7.94 26.79 -18.92
N SER A 116 7.41 27.96 -18.56
CA SER A 116 7.35 28.46 -17.18
C SER A 116 6.05 28.09 -16.46
N ASP A 117 5.13 27.39 -17.10
CA ASP A 117 3.85 27.00 -16.49
C ASP A 117 4.05 25.75 -15.60
N PRO A 118 3.70 25.80 -14.30
CA PRO A 118 3.67 24.66 -13.40
C PRO A 118 3.02 23.40 -13.99
N LEU A 119 1.89 23.58 -14.67
CA LEU A 119 1.12 22.46 -15.20
C LEU A 119 1.80 21.80 -16.40
N ALA A 120 2.58 22.57 -17.17
CA ALA A 120 3.39 22.01 -18.25
C ALA A 120 4.55 21.15 -17.72
N LEU A 121 5.18 21.57 -16.62
CA LEU A 121 6.22 20.78 -15.94
C LEU A 121 5.65 19.49 -15.34
N LEU A 122 4.48 19.56 -14.71
CA LEU A 122 3.80 18.39 -14.16
C LEU A 122 3.41 17.40 -15.26
N LEU A 123 2.81 17.89 -16.35
CA LEU A 123 2.45 17.05 -17.50
C LEU A 123 3.69 16.37 -18.09
N HIS A 124 4.81 17.09 -18.20
CA HIS A 124 6.07 16.52 -18.65
C HIS A 124 6.56 15.41 -17.71
N ALA A 125 6.60 15.68 -16.40
CA ALA A 125 7.01 14.69 -15.40
C ALA A 125 6.13 13.43 -15.42
N GLN A 126 4.80 13.59 -15.50
CA GLN A 126 3.87 12.46 -15.58
C GLN A 126 3.99 11.68 -16.89
N SER A 127 4.17 12.36 -18.03
CA SER A 127 4.38 11.69 -19.32
C SER A 127 5.66 10.83 -19.31
N ALA A 128 6.76 11.36 -18.76
CA ALA A 128 8.01 10.62 -18.61
C ALA A 128 7.86 9.44 -17.63
N GLN A 129 7.09 9.62 -16.55
CA GLN A 129 6.80 8.57 -15.57
C GLN A 129 6.00 7.41 -16.17
N LEU A 130 5.01 7.69 -17.04
CA LEU A 130 4.22 6.67 -17.73
C LEU A 130 5.01 5.93 -18.81
N GLU A 131 5.96 6.61 -19.46
CA GLU A 131 6.87 6.00 -20.43
C GLU A 131 7.98 5.16 -19.74
N GLY A 132 8.11 5.27 -18.41
CA GLY A 132 9.15 4.58 -17.64
C GLY A 132 10.52 5.26 -17.69
N ASN A 133 10.60 6.48 -18.22
CA ASN A 133 11.84 7.26 -18.27
C ASN A 133 12.10 7.98 -16.94
N ARG A 134 12.72 7.26 -16.01
CA ARG A 134 13.00 7.74 -14.64
C ARG A 134 13.88 8.98 -14.61
N ASP A 135 14.90 9.07 -15.47
CA ASP A 135 15.84 10.19 -15.49
C ASP A 135 15.18 11.50 -15.93
N GLU A 136 14.28 11.43 -16.93
CA GLU A 136 13.49 12.60 -17.35
C GLU A 136 12.47 13.00 -16.29
N ALA A 137 11.77 12.04 -15.69
CA ALA A 137 10.83 12.30 -14.61
C ALA A 137 11.53 12.98 -13.41
N GLN A 138 12.68 12.45 -12.97
CA GLN A 138 13.44 13.01 -11.85
C GLN A 138 13.93 14.43 -12.14
N ARG A 139 14.42 14.71 -13.36
CA ARG A 139 14.79 16.08 -13.78
C ARG A 139 13.60 17.03 -13.77
N ALA A 140 12.45 16.59 -14.24
CA ALA A 140 11.24 17.40 -14.24
C ALA A 140 10.74 17.68 -12.81
N PHE A 141 10.74 16.69 -11.92
CA PHE A 141 10.37 16.88 -10.51
C PHE A 141 11.37 17.75 -9.74
N ARG A 142 12.68 17.65 -10.00
CA ARG A 142 13.70 18.56 -9.44
C ARG A 142 13.46 20.01 -9.88
N ALA A 143 13.21 20.24 -11.17
CA ALA A 143 12.88 21.57 -11.68
C ALA A 143 11.59 22.14 -11.04
N MET A 144 10.64 21.28 -10.69
CA MET A 144 9.46 21.70 -9.91
C MET A 144 9.77 21.95 -8.42
N ALA A 145 10.70 21.22 -7.83
CA ALA A 145 11.13 21.39 -6.44
C ALA A 145 11.87 22.73 -6.22
N GLU A 146 12.61 23.21 -7.22
CA GLU A 146 13.32 24.48 -7.15
C GLU A 146 12.37 25.69 -7.01
N ARG A 147 11.19 25.61 -7.64
CA ARG A 147 10.21 26.71 -7.64
C ARG A 147 9.30 26.67 -6.42
N GLU A 148 9.02 27.83 -5.83
CA GLU A 148 8.19 27.94 -4.62
C GLU A 148 6.73 27.48 -4.84
N ASP A 149 6.16 27.76 -6.02
CA ASP A 149 4.78 27.43 -6.38
C ASP A 149 4.54 25.91 -6.54
N THR A 150 5.55 25.16 -6.98
CA THR A 150 5.46 23.72 -7.22
C THR A 150 6.30 22.86 -6.27
N ARG A 151 6.96 23.48 -5.29
CA ARG A 151 7.98 22.81 -4.47
C ARG A 151 7.48 21.51 -3.83
N LEU A 152 6.33 21.58 -3.16
CA LEU A 152 5.74 20.44 -2.45
C LEU A 152 5.36 19.30 -3.40
N LEU A 153 4.86 19.65 -4.60
CA LEU A 153 4.49 18.67 -5.62
C LEU A 153 5.73 18.02 -6.25
N GLY A 154 6.78 18.81 -6.49
CA GLY A 154 8.08 18.33 -6.93
C GLY A 154 8.67 17.32 -5.95
N LEU A 155 8.69 17.66 -4.66
CA LEU A 155 9.16 16.77 -3.59
C LEU A 155 8.33 15.48 -3.49
N ARG A 156 7.00 15.55 -3.61
CA ARG A 156 6.14 14.35 -3.65
C ARG A 156 6.50 13.43 -4.82
N GLY A 157 6.75 13.99 -6.00
CA GLY A 157 7.16 13.22 -7.17
C GLY A 157 8.54 12.57 -6.99
N LEU A 158 9.51 13.32 -6.45
CA LEU A 158 10.83 12.77 -6.12
C LEU A 158 10.75 11.66 -5.08
N PHE A 159 9.88 11.79 -4.08
CA PHE A 159 9.65 10.77 -3.06
C PHE A 159 9.16 9.46 -3.68
N ILE A 160 8.17 9.52 -4.57
CA ILE A 160 7.62 8.34 -5.25
C ILE A 160 8.68 7.69 -6.16
N GLU A 161 9.47 8.50 -6.88
CA GLU A 161 10.56 7.97 -7.71
C GLU A 161 11.69 7.35 -6.87
N ALA A 162 12.01 7.91 -5.69
CA ALA A 162 12.96 7.32 -4.75
C ALA A 162 12.44 5.98 -4.19
N GLN A 163 11.16 5.90 -3.85
CA GLN A 163 10.53 4.65 -3.40
C GLN A 163 10.55 3.57 -4.49
N ARG A 164 10.39 3.95 -5.76
CA ARG A 164 10.49 3.02 -6.91
C ARG A 164 11.92 2.59 -7.25
N ALA A 165 12.90 3.36 -6.78
CA ALA A 165 14.31 3.04 -6.90
C ALA A 165 14.82 2.23 -5.70
N ASP A 166 13.95 1.88 -4.74
CA ASP A 166 14.29 1.28 -3.45
C ASP A 166 15.32 2.09 -2.64
N ASP A 167 15.40 3.41 -2.89
CA ASP A 167 16.24 4.35 -2.13
C ASP A 167 15.48 4.89 -0.93
N ALA A 168 15.45 4.10 0.14
CA ALA A 168 14.77 4.45 1.38
C ALA A 168 15.36 5.71 2.04
N VAL A 169 16.69 5.90 1.96
CA VAL A 169 17.37 7.04 2.59
C VAL A 169 17.02 8.34 1.86
N GLY A 170 17.09 8.33 0.53
CA GLY A 170 16.69 9.47 -0.30
C GLY A 170 15.22 9.83 -0.12
N ALA A 171 14.33 8.84 -0.08
CA ALA A 171 12.91 9.05 0.16
C ALA A 171 12.64 9.77 1.49
N VAL A 172 13.34 9.39 2.56
CA VAL A 172 13.17 10.02 3.87
C VAL A 172 13.66 11.45 3.87
N MET A 173 14.83 11.72 3.29
CA MET A 173 15.36 13.09 3.21
C MET A 173 14.39 14.02 2.49
N ILE A 174 13.79 13.55 1.39
CA ILE A 174 12.79 14.30 0.63
C ILE A 174 11.52 14.54 1.46
N ALA A 175 11.05 13.53 2.20
CA ALA A 175 9.87 13.66 3.04
C ALA A 175 10.12 14.60 4.24
N GLU A 176 11.30 14.56 4.86
CA GLU A 176 11.69 15.50 5.92
C GLU A 176 11.79 16.94 5.40
N GLU A 177 12.32 17.14 4.20
CA GLU A 177 12.33 18.45 3.56
C GLU A 177 10.90 18.96 3.30
N ALA A 178 10.00 18.09 2.86
CA ALA A 178 8.59 18.44 2.66
C ALA A 178 7.89 18.86 3.96
N ILE A 179 8.15 18.18 5.09
CA ILE A 179 7.60 18.57 6.41
C ILE A 179 8.14 19.95 6.85
N LYS A 180 9.43 20.22 6.63
CA LYS A 180 10.02 21.53 6.97
C LYS A 180 9.37 22.69 6.21
N LEU A 181 8.97 22.45 4.95
CA LEU A 181 8.29 23.44 4.12
C LEU A 181 6.81 23.57 4.46
N SER A 182 6.13 22.45 4.68
CA SER A 182 4.70 22.41 4.97
C SER A 182 4.40 21.34 6.03
N PRO A 183 4.32 21.73 7.31
CA PRO A 183 3.98 20.80 8.40
C PRO A 183 2.59 20.18 8.29
N SER A 184 1.71 20.76 7.47
CA SER A 184 0.36 20.25 7.19
C SER A 184 0.31 19.19 6.08
N SER A 185 1.46 18.76 5.54
CA SER A 185 1.50 17.77 4.46
C SER A 185 1.29 16.34 4.97
N THR A 186 0.07 15.81 4.81
CA THR A 186 -0.31 14.46 5.28
C THR A 186 0.59 13.35 4.75
N TRP A 187 0.96 13.40 3.46
CA TRP A 187 1.79 12.34 2.86
C TRP A 187 3.21 12.35 3.41
N ALA A 188 3.79 13.54 3.61
CA ALA A 188 5.14 13.69 4.12
C ALA A 188 5.19 13.26 5.60
N SER A 189 4.23 13.69 6.41
CA SER A 189 4.06 13.25 7.79
C SER A 189 3.94 11.73 7.90
N HIS A 190 3.11 11.10 7.06
CA HIS A 190 2.96 9.64 7.07
C HIS A 190 4.25 8.91 6.67
N ALA A 191 4.95 9.39 5.65
CA ALA A 191 6.21 8.79 5.18
C ALA A 191 7.32 8.85 6.25
N VAL A 192 7.55 10.03 6.85
CA VAL A 192 8.57 10.18 7.91
C VAL A 192 8.17 9.41 9.16
N LEU A 193 6.88 9.41 9.53
CA LEU A 193 6.38 8.66 10.67
C LEU A 193 6.63 7.15 10.50
N GLY A 194 6.28 6.58 9.36
CA GLY A 194 6.54 5.17 9.04
C GLY A 194 8.04 4.83 9.13
N PHE A 195 8.91 5.68 8.59
CA PHE A 195 10.35 5.47 8.64
C PHE A 195 10.94 5.56 10.06
N ARG A 196 10.50 6.55 10.86
CA ARG A 196 10.94 6.66 12.26
C ARG A 196 10.53 5.44 13.07
N CYS A 197 9.31 4.95 12.84
CA CYS A 197 8.85 3.72 13.50
C CYS A 197 9.62 2.49 13.03
N ALA A 198 10.01 2.41 11.75
CA ALA A 198 10.86 1.33 11.24
C ALA A 198 12.28 1.36 11.84
N ARG A 199 12.77 2.54 12.23
CA ARG A 199 14.07 2.73 12.91
C ARG A 199 14.02 2.58 14.43
N GLY A 200 12.84 2.43 15.03
CA GLY A 200 12.67 2.45 16.49
C GLY A 200 12.78 3.85 17.13
N ASP A 201 12.73 4.93 16.34
CA ASP A 201 12.73 6.30 16.87
C ASP A 201 11.30 6.72 17.30
N TRP A 202 10.87 6.18 18.44
CA TRP A 202 9.51 6.40 18.96
C TRP A 202 9.26 7.82 19.47
N SER A 203 10.27 8.49 20.01
CA SER A 203 10.13 9.87 20.49
C SER A 203 9.95 10.83 19.32
N GLY A 204 10.72 10.65 18.25
CA GLY A 204 10.54 11.37 17.00
C GLY A 204 9.19 11.09 16.33
N ALA A 205 8.68 9.86 16.42
CA ALA A 205 7.36 9.50 15.91
C ALA A 205 6.21 10.19 16.68
N LEU A 206 6.30 10.22 18.02
CA LEU A 206 5.32 10.91 18.87
C LEU A 206 5.28 12.43 18.60
N ALA A 207 6.43 13.06 18.39
CA ALA A 207 6.51 14.49 18.06
C ALA A 207 5.81 14.81 16.72
N ILE A 208 5.94 13.95 15.71
CA ILE A 208 5.21 14.09 14.43
C ILE A 208 3.72 13.93 14.65
N LEU A 209 3.31 12.96 15.47
CA LEU A 209 1.89 12.73 15.77
C LEU A 209 1.26 13.93 16.49
N ASP A 210 1.97 14.55 17.43
CA ASP A 210 1.54 15.77 18.12
C ASP A 210 1.44 16.97 17.14
N SER A 211 2.39 17.10 16.21
CA SER A 211 2.34 18.09 15.13
C SER A 211 1.16 17.86 14.17
N ASN A 212 0.82 16.60 13.88
CA ASN A 212 -0.30 16.27 13.00
C ASN A 212 -1.65 16.62 13.66
N LEU A 213 -1.76 16.43 14.99
CA LEU A 213 -2.93 16.85 15.74
C LEU A 213 -3.08 18.37 15.77
N SER A 214 -1.99 19.12 16.02
CA SER A 214 -2.03 20.59 16.06
C SER A 214 -2.32 21.19 14.68
N ALA A 215 -1.88 20.54 13.61
CA ALA A 215 -2.21 20.89 12.22
C ALA A 215 -3.63 20.46 11.80
N GLY A 216 -4.38 19.74 12.65
CA GLY A 216 -5.74 19.28 12.35
C GLY A 216 -5.83 18.15 11.30
N LEU A 217 -4.73 17.43 11.06
CA LEU A 217 -4.68 16.33 10.08
C LEU A 217 -5.32 15.03 10.59
N ILE A 218 -5.45 14.90 11.91
CA ILE A 218 -5.93 13.70 12.60
C ILE A 218 -6.94 14.13 13.67
N ASP A 219 -8.00 13.35 13.81
CA ASP A 219 -9.00 13.54 14.85
C ASP A 219 -8.49 13.10 16.24
N LYS A 220 -9.15 13.55 17.30
CA LYS A 220 -8.76 13.25 18.67
C LYS A 220 -8.83 11.74 19.00
N GLN A 221 -9.72 10.99 18.36
CA GLN A 221 -9.87 9.56 18.63
C GLN A 221 -8.77 8.77 17.92
N ALA A 222 -8.50 9.01 16.64
CA ALA A 222 -7.37 8.36 15.97
C ALA A 222 -6.03 8.74 16.60
N TYR A 223 -5.87 10.00 17.05
CA TYR A 223 -4.68 10.42 17.80
C TYR A 223 -4.46 9.58 19.07
N ARG A 224 -5.50 9.40 19.90
CA ARG A 224 -5.40 8.57 21.12
C ARG A 224 -5.01 7.13 20.80
N ARG A 225 -5.60 6.56 19.75
CA ARG A 225 -5.32 5.19 19.30
C ARG A 225 -3.88 5.06 18.80
N GLN A 226 -3.44 5.93 17.89
CA GLN A 226 -2.10 5.91 17.31
C GLN A 226 -1.02 6.20 18.37
N ARG A 227 -1.26 7.15 19.28
CA ARG A 227 -0.36 7.41 20.41
C ARG A 227 -0.24 6.19 21.32
N GLY A 228 -1.36 5.52 21.62
CA GLY A 228 -1.34 4.26 22.37
C GLY A 228 -0.51 3.17 21.70
N VAL A 229 -0.62 3.02 20.37
CA VAL A 229 0.19 2.07 19.57
C VAL A 229 1.67 2.40 19.64
N LEU A 230 2.07 3.67 19.43
CA LEU A 230 3.46 4.10 19.49
C LEU A 230 4.07 3.93 20.88
N LEU A 231 3.31 4.25 21.93
CA LEU A 231 3.77 4.06 23.32
C LEU A 231 3.91 2.58 23.68
N THR A 232 3.03 1.71 23.16
CA THR A 232 3.13 0.26 23.33
C THR A 232 4.36 -0.30 22.62
N ALA A 233 4.63 0.18 21.39
CA ALA A 233 5.82 -0.19 20.64
C ALA A 233 7.11 0.21 21.37
N ARG A 234 7.17 1.47 21.82
CA ARG A 234 8.28 2.00 22.62
C ARG A 234 8.54 1.14 23.86
N ALA A 235 7.47 0.75 24.55
CA ALA A 235 7.61 -0.04 25.76
C ALA A 235 8.08 -1.48 25.51
N LEU A 236 7.65 -2.11 24.42
CA LEU A 236 8.11 -3.45 24.04
C LEU A 236 9.61 -3.46 23.73
N GLU A 237 10.12 -2.43 23.07
CA GLU A 237 11.57 -2.31 22.83
C GLU A 237 12.36 -1.99 24.10
N LEU A 238 11.86 -1.07 24.92
CA LEU A 238 12.54 -0.65 26.15
C LEU A 238 12.36 -1.64 27.31
N GLU A 239 11.56 -2.69 27.17
CA GLU A 239 11.27 -3.64 28.25
C GLU A 239 12.53 -4.24 28.87
N THR A 240 13.55 -4.51 28.05
CA THR A 240 14.82 -5.11 28.48
C THR A 240 15.91 -4.10 28.80
N MET A 241 15.81 -2.89 28.24
CA MET A 241 16.83 -1.83 28.40
C MET A 241 16.50 -0.90 29.57
N ASP A 242 15.32 -0.28 29.54
CA ASP A 242 14.88 0.77 30.48
C ASP A 242 13.47 0.47 30.99
N ARG A 243 13.40 -0.36 32.03
CA ARG A 243 12.13 -0.89 32.55
C ARG A 243 11.18 0.20 33.07
N ASP A 244 11.70 1.24 33.69
CA ASP A 244 10.87 2.32 34.27
C ASP A 244 10.18 3.13 33.18
N VAL A 245 10.91 3.49 32.12
CA VAL A 245 10.38 4.21 30.96
C VAL A 245 9.39 3.35 30.19
N ALA A 246 9.69 2.05 30.04
CA ALA A 246 8.77 1.09 29.44
C ALA A 246 7.45 1.05 30.23
N ARG A 247 7.52 0.90 31.56
CA ARG A 247 6.34 0.88 32.43
C ARG A 247 5.53 2.17 32.33
N GLU A 248 6.14 3.35 32.37
CA GLU A 248 5.43 4.61 32.21
C GLU A 248 4.70 4.68 30.86
N SER A 249 5.40 4.32 29.78
CA SER A 249 4.88 4.35 28.41
C SER A 249 3.66 3.44 28.25
N VAL A 250 3.71 2.20 28.76
CA VAL A 250 2.56 1.27 28.70
C VAL A 250 1.39 1.76 29.54
N MET A 251 1.66 2.29 30.73
CA MET A 251 0.59 2.74 31.62
C MET A 251 -0.13 3.97 31.07
N GLU A 252 0.54 4.80 30.27
CA GLU A 252 -0.11 5.82 29.44
C GLU A 252 -0.85 5.19 28.26
N ALA A 253 -0.25 4.23 27.55
CA ALA A 253 -0.85 3.56 26.40
C ALA A 253 -2.20 2.91 26.72
N VAL A 254 -2.31 2.18 27.84
CA VAL A 254 -3.56 1.51 28.27
C VAL A 254 -4.66 2.50 28.62
N LYS A 255 -4.32 3.70 29.11
CA LYS A 255 -5.31 4.77 29.35
C LYS A 255 -5.85 5.34 28.05
N LEU A 256 -5.00 5.47 27.03
CA LEU A 256 -5.36 6.03 25.74
C LEU A 256 -6.07 5.02 24.83
N ALA A 257 -5.63 3.78 24.84
CA ALA A 257 -6.11 2.69 24.00
C ALA A 257 -6.32 1.39 24.83
N PRO A 258 -7.37 1.34 25.68
CA PRO A 258 -7.64 0.18 26.54
C PRO A 258 -8.02 -1.09 25.75
N THR A 259 -8.40 -0.95 24.48
CA THR A 259 -8.75 -2.07 23.59
C THR A 259 -7.55 -2.70 22.90
N LEU A 260 -6.34 -2.15 23.09
CA LEU A 260 -5.11 -2.67 22.48
C LEU A 260 -4.56 -3.83 23.32
N VAL A 261 -4.73 -5.04 22.83
CA VAL A 261 -4.30 -6.31 23.43
C VAL A 261 -2.84 -6.28 23.93
N PRO A 262 -1.81 -5.98 23.10
CA PRO A 262 -0.41 -6.03 23.55
C PRO A 262 -0.10 -5.03 24.66
N ALA A 263 -0.77 -3.87 24.67
CA ALA A 263 -0.59 -2.88 25.73
C ALA A 263 -1.12 -3.41 27.06
N ALA A 264 -2.30 -4.04 27.06
CA ALA A 264 -2.90 -4.62 28.24
C ALA A 264 -2.07 -5.80 28.79
N VAL A 265 -1.54 -6.66 27.91
CA VAL A 265 -0.66 -7.79 28.28
C VAL A 265 0.61 -7.28 28.97
N LEU A 266 1.32 -6.33 28.35
CA LEU A 266 2.55 -5.79 28.92
C LEU A 266 2.29 -5.01 30.23
N ALA A 267 1.17 -4.29 30.32
CA ALA A 267 0.77 -3.59 31.55
C ALA A 267 0.50 -4.57 32.69
N ALA A 268 -0.23 -5.64 32.39
CA ALA A 268 -0.55 -6.68 33.35
C ALA A 268 0.72 -7.37 33.86
N LYS A 269 1.70 -7.59 32.97
CA LYS A 269 3.03 -8.10 33.34
C LYS A 269 3.73 -7.17 34.34
N PHE A 270 3.86 -5.87 34.04
CA PHE A 270 4.50 -4.93 34.97
C PHE A 270 3.75 -4.79 36.31
N GLU A 271 2.42 -4.80 36.31
CA GLU A 271 1.62 -4.76 37.54
C GLU A 271 1.72 -6.08 38.34
N SER A 272 1.87 -7.22 37.67
CA SER A 272 2.09 -8.52 38.34
C SER A 272 3.43 -8.57 39.08
N GLU A 273 4.48 -8.04 38.46
CA GLU A 273 5.82 -7.95 39.04
C GLU A 273 5.87 -6.93 40.18
N ALA A 274 5.07 -5.87 40.10
CA ALA A 274 4.85 -4.92 41.19
C ALA A 274 3.95 -5.48 42.32
N HIS A 275 3.59 -6.77 42.28
CA HIS A 275 2.68 -7.45 43.21
C HIS A 275 1.26 -6.86 43.28
N GLN A 276 0.85 -6.06 42.29
CA GLN A 276 -0.48 -5.46 42.18
C GLN A 276 -1.45 -6.37 41.39
N VAL A 277 -1.59 -7.62 41.85
CA VAL A 277 -2.35 -8.69 41.19
C VAL A 277 -3.78 -8.26 40.85
N ARG A 278 -4.49 -7.59 41.77
CA ARG A 278 -5.88 -7.13 41.56
C ARG A 278 -5.98 -6.14 40.39
N ARG A 279 -5.01 -5.25 40.25
CA ARG A 279 -4.98 -4.25 39.18
C ARG A 279 -4.67 -4.91 37.85
N ALA A 280 -3.68 -5.80 37.80
CA ALA A 280 -3.35 -6.57 36.61
C ALA A 280 -4.55 -7.40 36.11
N MET A 281 -5.25 -8.12 37.00
CA MET A 281 -6.45 -8.87 36.63
C MET A 281 -7.54 -7.96 36.02
N LYS A 282 -7.79 -6.79 36.64
CA LYS A 282 -8.80 -5.85 36.13
C LYS A 282 -8.46 -5.30 34.74
N LEU A 283 -7.17 -5.03 34.47
CA LEU A 283 -6.71 -4.56 33.17
C LEU A 283 -6.95 -5.62 32.08
N VAL A 284 -6.57 -6.86 32.34
CA VAL A 284 -6.74 -7.98 31.40
C VAL A 284 -8.22 -8.26 31.16
N GLU A 285 -9.05 -8.28 32.21
CA GLU A 285 -10.49 -8.50 32.09
C GLU A 285 -11.18 -7.41 31.24
N ALA A 286 -10.79 -6.15 31.41
CA ALA A 286 -11.31 -5.06 30.62
C ALA A 286 -10.95 -5.21 29.12
N ALA A 287 -9.71 -5.59 28.82
CA ALA A 287 -9.27 -5.85 27.45
C ALA A 287 -9.93 -7.10 26.85
N TRP A 288 -10.11 -8.15 27.65
CA TRP A 288 -10.74 -9.41 27.26
C TRP A 288 -12.20 -9.21 26.85
N LEU A 289 -12.97 -8.39 27.57
CA LEU A 289 -14.35 -8.09 27.21
C LEU A 289 -14.48 -7.35 25.87
N ALA A 290 -13.44 -6.60 25.45
CA ALA A 290 -13.41 -5.90 24.17
C ALA A 290 -12.93 -6.83 23.04
N ASN A 291 -11.78 -7.48 23.20
CA ASN A 291 -11.15 -8.35 22.21
C ASN A 291 -10.54 -9.59 22.91
N PRO A 292 -11.27 -10.72 23.01
CA PRO A 292 -10.71 -11.98 23.51
C PRO A 292 -9.53 -12.44 22.66
N HIS A 293 -8.39 -12.72 23.28
CA HIS A 293 -7.13 -13.03 22.60
C HIS A 293 -6.26 -13.99 23.44
N PRO A 294 -5.54 -14.96 22.84
CA PRO A 294 -4.71 -15.92 23.57
C PRO A 294 -3.70 -15.27 24.53
N ASP A 295 -2.95 -14.26 24.09
CA ASP A 295 -1.99 -13.55 24.94
C ASP A 295 -2.60 -12.94 26.22
N LEU A 296 -3.87 -12.54 26.19
CA LEU A 296 -4.57 -12.04 27.39
C LEU A 296 -4.88 -13.19 28.35
N ALA A 297 -5.28 -14.35 27.83
CA ALA A 297 -5.51 -15.53 28.66
C ALA A 297 -4.20 -16.02 29.30
N ASP A 298 -3.11 -16.04 28.54
CA ASP A 298 -1.78 -16.40 29.04
C ASP A 298 -1.29 -15.41 30.10
N ALA A 299 -1.48 -14.11 29.87
CA ALA A 299 -1.20 -13.07 30.87
C ALA A 299 -2.04 -13.27 32.13
N TYR A 300 -3.36 -13.54 31.99
CA TYR A 300 -4.27 -13.78 33.11
C TYR A 300 -3.89 -15.02 33.94
N ALA A 301 -3.45 -16.09 33.27
CA ALA A 301 -2.99 -17.32 33.89
C ALA A 301 -1.72 -17.10 34.74
N HIS A 302 -0.86 -16.15 34.34
CA HIS A 302 0.42 -15.89 35.00
C HIS A 302 0.46 -14.61 35.86
N VAL A 303 -0.67 -13.93 36.07
CA VAL A 303 -0.71 -12.68 36.88
C VAL A 303 -0.15 -12.85 38.30
N LYS A 304 -0.31 -14.03 38.91
CA LYS A 304 0.24 -14.32 40.23
C LYS A 304 1.43 -15.25 40.08
N LEU A 305 2.63 -14.71 40.34
CA LEU A 305 3.87 -15.48 40.35
C LEU A 305 3.81 -16.54 41.46
N GLY A 306 4.12 -17.80 41.11
CA GLY A 306 4.18 -18.92 42.04
C GLY A 306 2.89 -19.73 42.23
N ASP A 307 1.81 -19.41 41.49
CA ASP A 307 0.58 -20.22 41.55
C ASP A 307 0.76 -21.61 40.91
N ALA A 308 0.14 -22.61 41.53
CA ALA A 308 0.14 -23.98 41.01
C ALA A 308 -0.68 -24.07 39.70
N ALA A 309 -0.36 -25.05 38.85
CA ALA A 309 -1.03 -25.20 37.55
C ALA A 309 -2.57 -25.31 37.65
N ARG A 310 -3.09 -26.02 38.66
CA ARG A 310 -4.54 -26.09 38.95
C ARG A 310 -5.16 -24.74 39.31
N GLN A 311 -4.44 -23.88 40.03
CA GLN A 311 -4.93 -22.54 40.37
C GLN A 311 -4.95 -21.62 39.13
N ARG A 312 -3.99 -21.80 38.21
CA ARG A 312 -3.99 -21.12 36.91
C ARG A 312 -5.20 -21.55 36.08
N LEU A 313 -5.49 -22.85 36.01
CA LEU A 313 -6.69 -23.38 35.34
C LEU A 313 -7.98 -22.76 35.87
N GLN A 314 -8.19 -22.78 37.18
CA GLN A 314 -9.39 -22.20 37.78
C GLN A 314 -9.55 -20.71 37.44
N ARG A 315 -8.44 -19.96 37.38
CA ARG A 315 -8.45 -18.55 36.95
C ARG A 315 -8.83 -18.40 35.47
N VAL A 316 -8.27 -19.22 34.59
CA VAL A 316 -8.61 -19.15 33.17
C VAL A 316 -10.07 -19.51 32.94
N GLU A 317 -10.63 -20.47 33.70
CA GLU A 317 -12.06 -20.78 33.68
C GLU A 317 -12.93 -19.59 34.12
N THR A 318 -12.51 -18.84 35.15
CA THR A 318 -13.26 -17.63 35.55
C THR A 318 -13.19 -16.52 34.50
N LEU A 319 -12.08 -16.39 33.77
CA LEU A 319 -11.95 -15.45 32.66
C LEU A 319 -12.84 -15.86 31.48
N ALA A 320 -12.79 -17.12 31.08
CA ALA A 320 -13.59 -17.66 29.97
C ALA A 320 -15.10 -17.56 30.26
N GLY A 321 -15.52 -17.75 31.52
CA GLY A 321 -16.90 -17.57 31.96
C GLY A 321 -17.44 -16.14 31.81
N LYS A 322 -16.58 -15.12 31.62
CA LYS A 322 -17.01 -13.73 31.36
C LYS A 322 -17.43 -13.49 29.90
N THR A 323 -17.13 -14.43 29.00
CA THR A 323 -17.50 -14.33 27.59
C THR A 323 -18.74 -15.19 27.31
N PRO A 324 -19.87 -14.60 26.88
CA PRO A 324 -21.05 -15.36 26.47
C PRO A 324 -20.74 -16.34 25.34
N ALA A 325 -21.43 -17.49 25.33
CA ALA A 325 -21.24 -18.55 24.34
C ALA A 325 -21.47 -18.10 22.89
N ASP A 326 -22.34 -17.10 22.68
CA ASP A 326 -22.71 -16.62 21.34
C ASP A 326 -21.65 -15.71 20.68
N LYS A 327 -20.62 -15.27 21.42
CA LYS A 327 -19.57 -14.39 20.87
C LYS A 327 -18.44 -15.21 20.24
N ALA A 328 -17.89 -14.71 19.13
CA ALA A 328 -16.74 -15.32 18.45
C ALA A 328 -15.53 -15.59 19.37
N GLY A 329 -15.34 -14.76 20.41
CA GLY A 329 -14.28 -14.96 21.40
C GLY A 329 -14.52 -16.07 22.43
N HIS A 330 -15.67 -16.76 22.40
CA HIS A 330 -15.90 -17.95 23.22
C HIS A 330 -14.91 -19.07 22.88
N VAL A 331 -14.60 -19.25 21.59
CA VAL A 331 -13.63 -20.25 21.13
C VAL A 331 -12.25 -20.00 21.75
N GLU A 332 -11.79 -18.75 21.78
CA GLU A 332 -10.51 -18.39 22.42
C GLU A 332 -10.50 -18.71 23.92
N GLY A 333 -11.62 -18.52 24.61
CA GLY A 333 -11.78 -18.92 26.02
C GLY A 333 -11.67 -20.44 26.21
N GLN A 334 -12.32 -21.23 25.35
CA GLN A 334 -12.23 -22.70 25.40
C GLN A 334 -10.81 -23.20 25.10
N LEU A 335 -10.14 -22.63 24.09
CA LEU A 335 -8.75 -22.97 23.78
C LEU A 335 -7.79 -22.63 24.92
N ALA A 336 -8.01 -21.52 25.61
CA ALA A 336 -7.25 -21.14 26.79
C ALA A 336 -7.46 -22.12 27.96
N ILE A 337 -8.71 -22.53 28.23
CA ILE A 337 -9.01 -23.54 29.25
C ILE A 337 -8.32 -24.86 28.90
N ALA A 338 -8.41 -25.31 27.65
CA ALA A 338 -7.78 -26.55 27.21
C ALA A 338 -6.26 -26.53 27.43
N ARG A 339 -5.59 -25.43 27.07
CA ARG A 339 -4.16 -25.25 27.32
C ARG A 339 -3.82 -25.29 28.81
N ALA A 340 -4.55 -24.52 29.63
CA ALA A 340 -4.33 -24.50 31.07
C ALA A 340 -4.63 -25.85 31.75
N ALA A 341 -5.57 -26.63 31.21
CA ALA A 341 -5.92 -27.95 31.71
C ALA A 341 -4.85 -28.99 31.39
N ILE A 342 -4.25 -28.95 30.20
CA ILE A 342 -3.09 -29.77 29.83
C ILE A 342 -1.91 -29.45 30.76
N ASP A 343 -1.61 -28.16 30.99
CA ASP A 343 -0.55 -27.73 31.91
C ASP A 343 -0.82 -28.15 33.37
N ALA A 344 -2.09 -28.29 33.75
CA ALA A 344 -2.53 -28.76 35.07
C ALA A 344 -2.67 -30.29 35.17
N THR A 345 -2.36 -31.04 34.11
CA THR A 345 -2.55 -32.50 33.99
C THR A 345 -4.01 -32.96 34.17
N GLU A 346 -4.96 -32.06 33.97
CA GLU A 346 -6.41 -32.30 34.01
C GLU A 346 -6.91 -32.70 32.61
N PHE A 347 -6.41 -33.83 32.09
CA PHE A 347 -6.62 -34.23 30.69
C PHE A 347 -8.10 -34.48 30.34
N ALA A 348 -8.89 -34.98 31.30
CA ALA A 348 -10.34 -35.18 31.13
C ALA A 348 -11.05 -33.86 30.81
N ARG A 349 -10.68 -32.78 31.53
CA ARG A 349 -11.25 -31.45 31.35
C ARG A 349 -10.83 -30.84 30.01
N ALA A 350 -9.57 -30.99 29.63
CA ALA A 350 -9.08 -30.53 28.33
C ALA A 350 -9.84 -31.20 27.17
N ARG A 351 -10.10 -32.51 27.26
CA ARG A 351 -10.85 -33.26 26.24
C ARG A 351 -12.31 -32.87 26.18
N GLU A 352 -12.96 -32.65 27.32
CA GLU A 352 -14.35 -32.17 27.40
C GLU A 352 -14.53 -30.83 26.67
N VAL A 353 -13.63 -29.88 26.95
CA VAL A 353 -13.65 -28.54 26.36
C VAL A 353 -13.37 -28.55 24.86
N LEU A 354 -12.46 -29.43 24.40
CA LEU A 354 -12.12 -29.54 22.98
C LEU A 354 -13.14 -30.33 22.18
N ALA A 355 -13.95 -31.20 22.80
CA ALA A 355 -14.88 -32.12 22.13
C ALA A 355 -15.74 -31.50 21.01
N PRO A 356 -16.33 -30.29 21.17
CA PRO A 356 -17.11 -29.66 20.11
C PRO A 356 -16.30 -29.31 18.85
N TYR A 357 -14.99 -29.08 18.99
CA TYR A 357 -14.11 -28.60 17.93
C TYR A 357 -13.31 -29.72 17.23
N VAL A 358 -13.46 -30.98 17.67
CA VAL A 358 -12.69 -32.13 17.15
C VAL A 358 -13.13 -32.52 15.72
N ASN A 359 -14.39 -32.25 15.35
CA ASN A 359 -14.94 -32.63 14.06
C ASN A 359 -14.42 -31.73 12.92
N ASP A 360 -14.37 -30.42 13.13
CA ASP A 360 -13.79 -29.42 12.22
C ASP A 360 -12.66 -28.65 12.95
N PRO A 361 -11.49 -29.28 13.19
CA PRO A 361 -10.45 -28.69 14.01
C PRO A 361 -9.75 -27.57 13.26
N THR A 362 -9.47 -26.47 13.97
CA THR A 362 -8.44 -25.52 13.56
C THR A 362 -7.04 -26.09 13.86
N GLN A 363 -6.00 -25.45 13.32
CA GLN A 363 -4.62 -25.87 13.53
C GLN A 363 -4.26 -25.96 15.03
N ARG A 364 -4.64 -24.97 15.86
CA ARG A 364 -4.45 -24.94 17.32
C ARG A 364 -5.20 -26.07 18.02
N VAL A 365 -6.45 -26.34 17.65
CA VAL A 365 -7.24 -27.46 18.22
C VAL A 365 -6.53 -28.79 17.97
N ALA A 366 -6.09 -29.03 16.73
CA ALA A 366 -5.41 -30.27 16.37
C ALA A 366 -4.05 -30.41 17.09
N LEU A 367 -3.30 -29.32 17.27
CA LEU A 367 -2.05 -29.31 18.03
C LEU A 367 -2.27 -29.57 19.52
N LEU A 368 -3.30 -28.97 20.15
CA LEU A 368 -3.66 -29.24 21.54
C LEU A 368 -4.09 -30.69 21.74
N MET A 369 -4.85 -31.26 20.81
CA MET A 369 -5.20 -32.70 20.83
C MET A 369 -3.95 -33.58 20.69
N ALA A 370 -2.99 -33.21 19.84
CA ALA A 370 -1.73 -33.95 19.70
C ALA A 370 -0.89 -33.91 20.98
N GLU A 371 -0.85 -32.76 21.67
CA GLU A 371 -0.16 -32.59 22.95
C GLU A 371 -0.84 -33.40 24.06
N LEU A 372 -2.18 -33.40 24.10
CA LEU A 372 -2.97 -34.19 25.05
C LEU A 372 -2.68 -35.69 24.90
N GLU A 373 -2.74 -36.24 23.69
CA GLU A 373 -2.45 -37.66 23.43
C GLU A 373 -1.01 -38.05 23.79
N ARG A 374 -0.05 -37.13 23.57
CA ARG A 374 1.35 -37.33 23.93
C ARG A 374 1.59 -37.31 25.43
N THR A 375 0.93 -36.39 26.15
CA THR A 375 1.14 -36.16 27.59
C THR A 375 0.40 -37.17 28.46
N GLU A 376 -0.80 -37.59 28.06
CA GLU A 376 -1.61 -38.55 28.82
C GLU A 376 -1.20 -40.01 28.56
N HIS A 377 -1.07 -40.39 27.29
CA HIS A 377 -0.90 -41.80 26.90
C HIS A 377 0.51 -42.15 26.41
N GLY A 378 1.36 -41.15 26.14
CA GLY A 378 2.66 -41.38 25.50
C GLY A 378 2.55 -41.94 24.07
N ASP A 379 1.35 -41.88 23.47
CA ASP A 379 1.08 -42.46 22.15
C ASP A 379 1.54 -41.50 21.04
N GLY A 380 2.79 -41.68 20.64
CA GLY A 380 3.39 -40.93 19.55
C GLY A 380 2.68 -41.14 18.21
N GLY A 381 1.99 -42.27 18.01
CA GLY A 381 1.25 -42.57 16.78
C GLY A 381 0.02 -41.69 16.63
N ARG A 382 -0.82 -41.62 17.67
CA ARG A 382 -2.01 -40.75 17.69
C ARG A 382 -1.64 -39.26 17.69
N ALA A 383 -0.58 -38.87 18.40
CA ALA A 383 -0.06 -37.51 18.34
C ALA A 383 0.43 -37.12 16.92
N ARG A 384 1.05 -38.06 16.18
CA ARG A 384 1.44 -37.86 14.77
C ARG A 384 0.22 -37.74 13.86
N ALA A 385 -0.82 -38.54 14.07
CA ALA A 385 -2.06 -38.43 13.31
C ALA A 385 -2.72 -37.04 13.48
N TRP A 386 -2.76 -36.53 14.72
CA TRP A 386 -3.29 -35.19 14.99
C TRP A 386 -2.43 -34.06 14.42
N THR A 387 -1.11 -34.17 14.48
CA THR A 387 -0.22 -33.18 13.86
C THR A 387 -0.35 -33.17 12.33
N LEU A 388 -0.49 -34.34 11.68
CA LEU A 388 -0.79 -34.41 10.24
C LEU A 388 -2.15 -33.78 9.90
N ARG A 389 -3.14 -33.94 10.79
CA ARG A 389 -4.44 -33.28 10.64
C ARG A 389 -4.33 -31.76 10.81
N ALA A 390 -3.45 -31.27 11.69
CA ALA A 390 -3.21 -29.84 11.89
C ALA A 390 -2.66 -29.14 10.62
N VAL A 391 -1.84 -29.83 9.83
CA VAL A 391 -1.29 -29.28 8.56
C VAL A 391 -2.39 -29.01 7.53
N ARG A 392 -3.46 -29.82 7.55
CA ARG A 392 -4.59 -29.70 6.61
C ARG A 392 -5.79 -28.94 7.20
N ALA A 393 -5.70 -28.57 8.48
CA ALA A 393 -6.75 -27.87 9.20
C ALA A 393 -6.86 -26.41 8.73
N ARG A 394 -7.98 -25.76 9.08
CA ARG A 394 -8.13 -24.32 8.86
C ARG A 394 -7.13 -23.54 9.71
N HIS A 395 -6.60 -22.46 9.14
CA HIS A 395 -5.72 -21.55 9.86
C HIS A 395 -6.46 -20.87 11.01
N ASP A 396 -5.77 -20.70 12.13
CA ASP A 396 -6.26 -19.91 13.24
C ASP A 396 -6.18 -18.40 12.94
N PRO A 397 -6.93 -17.58 13.69
CA PRO A 397 -6.71 -16.15 13.72
C PRO A 397 -5.25 -15.82 14.05
N ALA A 398 -4.67 -14.88 13.32
CA ALA A 398 -3.31 -14.38 13.53
C ALA A 398 -3.28 -12.86 13.34
N TRP A 399 -2.17 -12.22 13.72
CA TRP A 399 -1.98 -10.81 13.43
C TRP A 399 -1.68 -10.64 11.94
N THR A 400 -2.58 -9.98 11.21
CA THR A 400 -2.44 -9.78 9.77
C THR A 400 -2.51 -8.30 9.41
N ALA A 401 -1.64 -7.87 8.49
CA ALA A 401 -1.61 -6.52 7.93
C ALA A 401 -1.20 -6.59 6.46
N ASP A 402 -2.02 -6.03 5.56
CA ASP A 402 -1.68 -5.87 4.13
C ASP A 402 -1.17 -7.17 3.44
N GLY A 403 -1.73 -8.33 3.83
CA GLY A 403 -1.31 -9.65 3.32
C GLY A 403 -0.10 -10.28 4.03
N TYR A 404 0.55 -9.54 4.93
CA TYR A 404 1.58 -10.06 5.83
C TYR A 404 0.94 -10.67 7.08
N VAL A 405 1.26 -11.92 7.39
CA VAL A 405 0.80 -12.63 8.59
C VAL A 405 1.94 -12.70 9.59
N SER A 406 1.69 -12.42 10.86
CA SER A 406 2.67 -12.46 11.96
C SER A 406 2.06 -13.16 13.17
N ASP A 407 2.86 -13.96 13.86
CA ASP A 407 2.44 -14.58 15.13
C ASP A 407 2.42 -13.55 16.27
N ARG A 408 3.28 -12.53 16.17
CA ARG A 408 3.42 -11.47 17.17
C ARG A 408 2.87 -10.16 16.63
N TRP A 409 2.23 -9.38 17.49
CA TRP A 409 1.81 -8.04 17.14
C TRP A 409 3.01 -7.16 16.78
N ARG A 410 2.85 -6.35 15.72
CA ARG A 410 3.81 -5.32 15.32
C ARG A 410 3.09 -3.98 15.17
N PRO A 411 3.74 -2.86 15.50
CA PRO A 411 3.12 -1.53 15.42
C PRO A 411 2.96 -1.00 13.99
N VAL A 412 3.84 -1.43 13.08
CA VAL A 412 3.92 -0.95 11.69
C VAL A 412 3.91 -2.13 10.73
N SER A 413 3.14 -2.02 9.64
CA SER A 413 3.17 -2.98 8.54
C SER A 413 4.52 -2.94 7.81
N PRO A 414 5.23 -4.07 7.65
CA PRO A 414 6.51 -4.09 6.93
C PRO A 414 6.34 -3.82 5.43
N VAL A 415 5.14 -3.99 4.88
CA VAL A 415 4.85 -3.80 3.45
C VAL A 415 4.51 -2.34 3.15
N THR A 416 3.59 -1.75 3.91
CA THR A 416 3.05 -0.42 3.61
C THR A 416 3.64 0.69 4.49
N GLY A 417 4.32 0.36 5.59
CA GLY A 417 4.77 1.33 6.58
C GLY A 417 3.63 1.97 7.39
N ARG A 418 2.38 1.49 7.24
CA ARG A 418 1.21 2.04 7.94
C ARG A 418 1.20 1.63 9.41
N LEU A 419 0.89 2.60 10.28
CA LEU A 419 0.67 2.41 11.71
C LEU A 419 -0.70 1.77 12.01
N ASP A 420 -0.75 0.94 13.07
CA ASP A 420 -1.97 0.26 13.55
C ASP A 420 -2.68 -0.55 12.43
N ALA A 421 -1.88 -1.12 11.53
CA ALA A 421 -2.40 -1.91 10.40
C ALA A 421 -2.72 -3.36 10.80
N PHE A 422 -2.05 -3.89 11.85
CA PHE A 422 -2.21 -5.27 12.29
C PHE A 422 -3.55 -5.50 12.99
N GLN A 423 -4.35 -6.39 12.43
CA GLN A 423 -5.64 -6.82 12.95
C GLN A 423 -5.63 -8.33 13.21
N TRP A 424 -6.34 -8.76 14.26
CA TRP A 424 -6.49 -10.16 14.61
C TRP A 424 -7.62 -10.78 13.79
N GLN A 425 -7.28 -11.55 12.76
CA GLN A 425 -8.25 -12.16 11.86
C GLN A 425 -7.70 -13.45 11.23
N THR A 426 -8.60 -14.29 10.71
CA THR A 426 -8.22 -15.53 10.00
C THR A 426 -7.62 -15.18 8.64
N PRO A 427 -6.37 -15.58 8.33
CA PRO A 427 -5.72 -15.22 7.08
C PRO A 427 -6.38 -15.91 5.88
N VAL A 428 -6.70 -15.14 4.83
CA VAL A 428 -7.32 -15.63 3.57
C VAL A 428 -6.32 -16.12 2.53
N ALA A 429 -5.08 -15.63 2.55
CA ALA A 429 -3.93 -16.10 1.78
C ALA A 429 -2.65 -15.54 2.43
N SER A 430 -1.65 -16.38 2.69
CA SER A 430 -0.43 -15.99 3.39
C SER A 430 0.77 -15.93 2.43
N LEU A 431 1.44 -14.77 2.39
CA LEU A 431 2.88 -14.77 2.18
C LEU A 431 3.50 -15.22 3.51
N PRO A 432 4.42 -16.21 3.53
CA PRO A 432 5.03 -16.67 4.77
C PRO A 432 5.66 -15.50 5.54
N SER A 433 5.41 -15.43 6.85
CA SER A 433 6.21 -14.57 7.72
C SER A 433 7.66 -15.07 7.74
N ASP A 434 8.59 -14.12 7.79
CA ASP A 434 10.03 -14.35 7.96
C ASP A 434 10.33 -15.51 8.90
N LYS A 435 11.02 -16.53 8.35
CA LYS A 435 11.73 -17.62 9.03
C LYS A 435 11.08 -18.10 10.34
N GLY A 436 9.82 -18.53 10.29
CA GLY A 436 9.44 -19.67 11.13
C GLY A 436 10.37 -20.78 10.70
N THR A 437 11.28 -21.20 11.58
CA THR A 437 12.28 -22.26 11.38
C THR A 437 11.75 -23.29 10.39
N THR A 438 12.07 -23.12 9.12
CA THR A 438 12.14 -24.22 8.19
C THR A 438 13.24 -25.05 8.81
N ILE A 439 12.84 -26.04 9.59
CA ILE A 439 13.66 -27.21 9.82
C ILE A 439 13.81 -27.79 8.42
N GLU A 440 14.73 -27.21 7.63
CA GLU A 440 15.38 -27.97 6.58
C GLU A 440 16.00 -29.11 7.34
N THR A 441 15.31 -30.24 7.29
CA THR A 441 15.73 -31.48 7.92
C THR A 441 17.09 -31.74 7.32
N SER A 442 18.15 -31.53 8.10
CA SER A 442 19.48 -31.81 7.60
C SER A 442 19.50 -33.28 7.19
N ALA A 443 20.25 -33.64 6.14
CA ALA A 443 20.35 -35.03 5.68
C ALA A 443 20.74 -36.01 6.83
N PHE A 444 21.33 -35.48 7.90
CA PHE A 444 21.63 -36.19 9.14
C PHE A 444 20.37 -36.57 9.96
N GLU A 445 19.37 -35.71 10.06
CA GLU A 445 18.09 -36.02 10.74
C GLU A 445 17.24 -37.00 9.94
N GLU A 446 17.22 -36.90 8.61
CA GLU A 446 16.59 -37.90 7.74
C GLU A 446 17.27 -39.27 7.88
N ALA A 447 18.60 -39.30 7.97
CA ALA A 447 19.35 -40.54 8.22
C ALA A 447 19.05 -41.14 9.62
N MET A 448 18.83 -40.29 10.63
CA MET A 448 18.51 -40.76 11.99
C MET A 448 17.05 -41.26 12.11
N LEU A 449 16.12 -40.69 11.33
CA LEU A 449 14.72 -41.13 11.26
C LEU A 449 14.53 -42.37 10.36
N ALA A 450 15.43 -42.60 9.40
CA ALA A 450 15.45 -43.79 8.54
C ALA A 450 16.12 -45.02 9.19
N ALA A 451 16.76 -44.85 10.34
CA ALA A 451 17.34 -45.96 11.09
C ALA A 451 16.23 -46.83 11.71
N PRO A 452 16.15 -48.15 11.42
CA PRO A 452 15.18 -49.02 12.06
C PRO A 452 15.45 -49.07 13.57
N PRO A 453 14.40 -49.15 14.42
CA PRO A 453 14.59 -49.20 15.87
C PRO A 453 15.45 -50.42 16.22
N PRO A 454 16.40 -50.31 17.18
CA PRO A 454 17.18 -51.46 17.61
C PRO A 454 16.22 -52.54 18.11
N LYS A 455 16.30 -53.73 17.51
CA LYS A 455 15.65 -54.93 18.03
C LYS A 455 16.10 -55.07 19.48
N ARG A 456 15.15 -54.94 20.42
CA ARG A 456 15.36 -55.35 21.81
C ARG A 456 15.75 -56.82 21.79
N VAL A 457 17.02 -57.09 22.05
CA VAL A 457 17.46 -58.41 22.49
C VAL A 457 16.80 -58.59 23.86
N THR A 458 15.75 -59.41 23.90
CA THR A 458 15.25 -59.99 25.13
C THR A 458 16.38 -60.86 25.68
N VAL A 459 17.18 -60.30 26.58
CA VAL A 459 17.98 -61.12 27.49
C VAL A 459 16.97 -61.74 28.44
N ALA A 460 16.70 -63.03 28.23
CA ALA A 460 16.00 -63.84 29.21
C ALA A 460 16.81 -63.79 30.51
N SER A 461 16.16 -63.37 31.60
CA SER A 461 16.70 -63.51 32.95
C SER A 461 16.97 -64.98 33.23
N GLU A 462 18.23 -65.34 33.43
CA GLU A 462 18.61 -66.58 34.07
C GLU A 462 19.16 -66.25 35.46
N VAL A 463 18.50 -66.82 36.46
CA VAL A 463 18.73 -66.62 37.90
C VAL A 463 20.12 -67.17 38.28
N PRO A 464 20.92 -66.49 39.13
CA PRO A 464 22.18 -67.05 39.60
C PRO A 464 21.90 -68.04 40.74
N ALA A 465 22.28 -69.30 40.56
CA ALA A 465 22.47 -70.27 41.64
C ALA A 465 23.96 -70.37 42.00
N GLU A 466 24.23 -70.48 43.29
CA GLU A 466 25.55 -70.46 43.96
C GLU A 466 26.53 -71.58 43.50
N PRO A 467 27.85 -71.38 43.69
CA PRO A 467 28.86 -72.34 43.26
C PRO A 467 29.16 -73.40 44.33
N VAL A 468 29.20 -74.68 43.94
CA VAL A 468 29.78 -75.76 44.74
C VAL A 468 31.14 -76.15 44.18
N VAL A 469 32.10 -76.21 45.11
CA VAL A 469 33.53 -76.49 44.97
C VAL A 469 33.79 -77.91 44.42
N THR A 470 34.74 -78.04 43.51
CA THR A 470 35.27 -79.33 43.01
C THR A 470 36.52 -79.76 43.77
N ALA A 471 36.65 -81.07 44.00
CA ALA A 471 37.91 -81.76 44.30
C ALA A 471 38.00 -83.09 43.50
N PRO A 472 39.20 -83.61 43.18
CA PRO A 472 39.46 -84.30 41.91
C PRO A 472 39.94 -85.76 42.04
N ALA A 473 39.81 -86.58 40.99
CA ALA A 473 40.59 -87.81 40.71
C ALA A 473 40.33 -88.34 39.26
N PRO A 474 41.00 -89.38 38.73
CA PRO A 474 41.93 -89.29 37.58
C PRO A 474 41.55 -90.12 36.32
N THR A 475 42.40 -90.04 35.29
CA THR A 475 42.48 -90.74 33.97
C THR A 475 42.48 -92.30 34.09
N PRO A 476 42.22 -93.16 33.06
CA PRO A 476 42.52 -93.00 31.61
C PRO A 476 41.56 -93.64 30.53
N ALA A 477 41.78 -93.24 29.26
CA ALA A 477 41.67 -93.87 27.90
C ALA A 477 40.78 -95.14 27.61
N PRO A 478 40.57 -95.58 26.34
CA PRO A 478 40.18 -94.94 25.06
C PRO A 478 39.10 -95.77 24.26
N ALA A 479 38.92 -95.47 22.95
CA ALA A 479 38.25 -96.26 21.88
C ALA A 479 36.72 -96.04 21.70
N ALA A 480 36.07 -96.23 20.54
CA ALA A 480 36.36 -96.30 19.10
C ALA A 480 34.98 -96.56 18.40
N GLN A 481 34.77 -96.08 17.16
CA GLN A 481 33.95 -96.70 16.08
C GLN A 481 32.42 -96.93 16.36
N ASP A 482 31.47 -97.03 15.44
CA ASP A 482 31.38 -97.04 13.98
C ASP A 482 29.88 -97.00 13.57
N ASN A 483 29.62 -96.66 12.30
CA ASN A 483 28.57 -97.20 11.41
C ASN A 483 27.06 -96.87 11.57
N ALA A 484 26.60 -95.92 10.73
CA ALA A 484 25.73 -96.11 9.53
C ALA A 484 24.24 -96.62 9.69
N PRO A 485 23.39 -96.59 8.63
CA PRO A 485 22.10 -95.84 8.51
C PRO A 485 20.92 -96.84 8.21
N PRO A 486 19.76 -96.57 7.52
CA PRO A 486 19.22 -95.39 6.80
C PRO A 486 17.67 -95.17 6.87
N ALA A 487 17.15 -94.37 5.92
CA ALA A 487 15.77 -94.19 5.40
C ALA A 487 14.88 -93.15 6.12
N ALA A 488 14.42 -92.03 5.55
CA ALA A 488 13.86 -91.63 4.22
C ALA A 488 12.32 -91.56 4.19
N LYS A 489 11.79 -90.33 4.01
CA LYS A 489 10.68 -89.88 3.12
C LYS A 489 10.37 -88.40 3.41
N GLU A 490 10.67 -87.49 2.49
CA GLU A 490 9.78 -86.94 1.41
C GLU A 490 8.61 -86.12 2.00
N GLU A 491 8.28 -84.91 1.56
CA GLU A 491 8.52 -84.24 0.27
C GLU A 491 8.14 -82.76 0.39
N ALA A 492 8.88 -81.85 -0.25
CA ALA A 492 8.35 -80.57 -0.70
C ALA A 492 9.18 -80.00 -1.86
N ALA A 493 8.47 -79.77 -2.97
CA ALA A 493 8.69 -78.78 -4.01
C ALA A 493 9.91 -78.92 -4.94
N VAL A 494 9.65 -78.61 -6.21
CA VAL A 494 10.32 -77.61 -7.07
C VAL A 494 10.23 -78.08 -8.52
N THR A 495 9.97 -77.16 -9.46
CA THR A 495 10.77 -76.88 -10.67
C THR A 495 9.96 -75.94 -11.59
N LEU A 496 10.46 -74.75 -11.96
CA LEU A 496 11.45 -74.44 -13.04
C LEU A 496 10.95 -74.88 -14.44
N ALA A 497 11.23 -74.27 -15.59
CA ALA A 497 11.75 -72.99 -16.07
C ALA A 497 11.47 -72.97 -17.61
N GLU A 498 11.33 -71.76 -18.21
CA GLU A 498 11.62 -71.25 -19.59
C GLU A 498 12.05 -72.19 -20.79
N PRO A 499 12.22 -71.69 -22.05
CA PRO A 499 11.45 -70.76 -22.92
C PRO A 499 11.38 -71.21 -24.42
N VAL A 500 10.47 -70.72 -25.27
CA VAL A 500 10.64 -70.69 -26.77
C VAL A 500 9.76 -69.58 -27.42
N LYS A 501 10.34 -68.77 -28.33
CA LYS A 501 9.70 -67.86 -29.34
C LYS A 501 9.71 -68.57 -30.73
N PRO A 502 8.98 -68.16 -31.83
CA PRO A 502 8.54 -66.79 -32.21
C PRO A 502 7.16 -66.63 -32.93
N ALA A 503 6.71 -65.36 -33.10
CA ALA A 503 5.91 -64.65 -34.15
C ALA A 503 4.73 -65.34 -34.95
N PRO A 504 3.71 -64.62 -35.50
CA PRO A 504 3.70 -63.20 -35.95
C PRO A 504 2.41 -62.34 -35.69
N GLU A 505 2.53 -61.05 -36.04
CA GLU A 505 1.55 -60.04 -36.52
C GLU A 505 0.13 -59.90 -35.92
N ALA A 506 -0.17 -58.72 -35.34
CA ALA A 506 -0.74 -57.54 -36.02
C ALA A 506 -1.19 -56.49 -34.97
N ALA A 507 -0.82 -55.23 -35.18
CA ALA A 507 -1.12 -54.10 -34.31
C ALA A 507 -1.78 -52.96 -35.10
N GLU A 508 -2.86 -52.42 -34.55
CA GLU A 508 -3.22 -51.00 -34.57
C GLU A 508 -3.29 -50.63 -33.07
N SER A 509 -2.69 -49.57 -32.51
CA SER A 509 -2.61 -48.18 -32.94
C SER A 509 -1.71 -47.41 -31.96
N SER A 510 -1.20 -46.26 -32.42
CA SER A 510 -0.63 -45.10 -31.68
C SER A 510 0.88 -44.85 -31.87
N PRO A 511 1.27 -43.66 -32.37
CA PRO A 511 2.66 -43.32 -32.69
C PRO A 511 3.40 -42.66 -31.50
N VAL A 512 4.73 -42.75 -31.52
CA VAL A 512 5.65 -42.10 -30.58
C VAL A 512 6.60 -41.15 -31.34
N ALA A 513 6.77 -39.97 -30.74
CA ALA A 513 7.91 -39.06 -30.73
C ALA A 513 8.48 -38.47 -32.04
N GLU A 514 8.45 -37.14 -32.07
CA GLU A 514 9.58 -36.34 -32.54
C GLU A 514 10.19 -35.58 -31.35
N THR A 515 11.51 -35.69 -31.21
CA THR A 515 12.39 -34.96 -30.28
C THR A 515 12.38 -33.46 -30.55
N PRO A 516 12.22 -32.58 -29.52
CA PRO A 516 12.52 -31.17 -29.69
C PRO A 516 13.96 -30.84 -29.29
N VAL A 517 14.64 -30.24 -30.25
CA VAL A 517 15.93 -29.56 -30.19
C VAL A 517 15.92 -28.45 -29.12
N PHE A 518 17.02 -28.35 -28.38
CA PHE A 518 17.32 -27.28 -27.45
C PHE A 518 17.05 -25.88 -28.04
N ARG A 519 16.08 -25.16 -27.45
CA ARG A 519 16.02 -23.69 -27.49
C ARG A 519 16.21 -23.16 -26.08
N THR A 520 17.18 -22.26 -25.95
CA THR A 520 17.45 -21.48 -24.75
C THR A 520 16.20 -20.73 -24.30
N ARG A 521 15.70 -21.05 -23.10
CA ARG A 521 14.68 -20.26 -22.38
C ARG A 521 15.24 -18.87 -22.09
N ALA A 522 14.85 -17.90 -22.89
CA ALA A 522 14.91 -16.49 -22.56
C ALA A 522 13.48 -15.94 -22.55
N ASP A 523 12.62 -16.51 -21.70
CA ASP A 523 11.28 -15.99 -21.41
C ASP A 523 10.88 -16.44 -19.98
N LEU A 524 11.65 -15.97 -19.00
CA LEU A 524 11.08 -15.72 -17.68
C LEU A 524 10.40 -14.37 -17.79
N GLY A 525 9.07 -14.42 -17.88
CA GLY A 525 8.21 -13.26 -17.85
C GLY A 525 8.62 -12.34 -16.70
N LYS A 526 9.00 -11.13 -17.06
CA LYS A 526 9.16 -9.98 -16.18
C LYS A 526 7.97 -9.97 -15.20
N PRO A 527 8.16 -9.86 -13.89
CA PRO A 527 7.03 -9.74 -12.97
C PRO A 527 6.16 -8.57 -13.45
N ALA A 528 4.83 -8.77 -13.46
CA ALA A 528 3.89 -7.73 -13.82
C ALA A 528 4.25 -6.47 -13.02
N GLN A 529 4.65 -5.42 -13.74
CA GLN A 529 5.00 -4.14 -13.12
C GLN A 529 3.77 -3.69 -12.34
N ALA A 530 3.93 -3.51 -11.03
CA ALA A 530 2.89 -2.91 -10.19
C ALA A 530 2.38 -1.63 -10.88
N PRO A 531 1.07 -1.34 -10.85
CA PRO A 531 0.53 -0.15 -11.49
C PRO A 531 1.30 1.08 -10.99
N ILE A 532 1.83 1.83 -11.95
CA ILE A 532 2.61 3.05 -11.74
C ILE A 532 1.79 3.98 -10.82
N GLN A 533 2.13 4.06 -9.54
CA GLN A 533 1.52 5.03 -8.63
C GLN A 533 1.85 6.43 -9.12
N ALA A 534 0.91 7.05 -9.84
CA ALA A 534 1.07 8.40 -10.33
C ALA A 534 1.10 9.38 -9.16
N VAL A 535 1.88 10.47 -9.30
CA VAL A 535 1.96 11.54 -8.29
C VAL A 535 0.59 12.11 -7.93
N ILE A 536 -0.32 12.08 -8.91
CA ILE A 536 -1.76 12.24 -8.76
C ILE A 536 -2.39 10.94 -9.26
N PRO A 537 -2.87 10.04 -8.39
CA PRO A 537 -3.66 8.92 -8.86
C PRO A 537 -4.94 9.50 -9.46
N ILE A 538 -5.20 9.20 -10.74
CA ILE A 538 -6.52 9.45 -11.33
C ILE A 538 -7.43 8.38 -10.70
N VAL A 539 -8.01 8.69 -9.54
CA VAL A 539 -8.97 7.83 -8.87
C VAL A 539 -10.21 7.79 -9.75
N ARG A 540 -10.47 6.66 -10.40
CA ARG A 540 -11.82 6.37 -10.90
C ARG A 540 -12.74 6.30 -9.67
N ALA A 541 -13.89 6.96 -9.74
CA ALA A 541 -14.91 6.79 -8.72
C ALA A 541 -15.23 5.28 -8.58
N PRO A 542 -15.40 4.75 -7.35
CA PRO A 542 -15.91 3.40 -7.18
C PRO A 542 -17.36 3.37 -7.67
N ASP A 543 -17.69 2.33 -8.43
CA ASP A 543 -19.01 2.00 -8.99
C ASP A 543 -19.51 2.87 -10.16
N ASP A 544 -19.29 2.36 -11.37
CA ASP A 544 -20.11 2.66 -12.55
C ASP A 544 -20.47 1.31 -13.21
N PRO A 545 -21.65 0.73 -12.94
CA PRO A 545 -22.10 -0.49 -13.60
C PRO A 545 -22.58 -0.18 -15.02
N GLY A 546 -22.44 -1.19 -15.89
CA GLY A 546 -22.62 -1.13 -17.33
C GLY A 546 -23.85 -0.38 -17.86
N ILE A 547 -23.65 0.19 -19.04
CA ILE A 547 -24.68 0.76 -19.92
C ILE A 547 -25.49 -0.41 -20.48
N ASP A 548 -26.80 -0.46 -20.20
CA ASP A 548 -27.74 -1.29 -20.95
C ASP A 548 -28.41 -0.40 -22.01
N ASP A 549 -28.18 -0.75 -23.28
CA ASP A 549 -28.96 -0.29 -24.44
C ASP A 549 -30.38 -0.84 -24.31
N ASP A 550 -31.37 0.03 -24.09
CA ASP A 550 -32.71 -0.04 -24.69
C ASP A 550 -33.54 1.18 -24.25
N GLY A 551 -33.87 2.05 -25.20
CA GLY A 551 -34.96 3.03 -25.02
C GLY A 551 -36.33 2.39 -25.30
N PRO A 552 -37.44 3.17 -25.34
CA PRO A 552 -37.57 4.60 -25.03
C PRO A 552 -38.80 4.94 -24.15
N SER A 553 -38.85 6.15 -23.58
CA SER A 553 -40.07 6.97 -23.61
C SER A 553 -39.79 8.41 -23.23
N ASP A 554 -40.43 9.29 -24.00
CA ASP A 554 -40.51 10.74 -23.89
C ASP A 554 -40.75 11.28 -22.48
N GLU A 555 -39.90 12.20 -22.04
CA GLU A 555 -40.30 13.39 -21.29
C GLU A 555 -39.10 14.37 -21.29
N PHE A 556 -39.37 15.66 -21.49
CA PHE A 556 -38.42 16.77 -21.70
C PHE A 556 -38.01 17.08 -23.15
N THR A 557 -39.01 17.23 -24.03
CA THR A 557 -38.99 18.33 -24.99
C THR A 557 -39.48 19.61 -24.33
N GLU A 558 -38.57 20.49 -23.92
CA GLU A 558 -38.76 21.93 -24.11
C GLU A 558 -37.41 22.68 -24.03
N GLN A 559 -37.23 23.58 -25.00
CA GLN A 559 -36.17 24.59 -25.14
C GLN A 559 -34.76 24.14 -25.59
N ILE A 560 -34.67 23.83 -26.89
CA ILE A 560 -33.49 24.15 -27.70
C ILE A 560 -33.89 25.21 -28.74
N GLY A 561 -33.54 26.46 -28.45
CA GLY A 561 -33.51 27.53 -29.45
C GLY A 561 -32.33 27.31 -30.39
N THR A 562 -32.61 27.11 -31.66
CA THR A 562 -31.64 26.99 -32.76
C THR A 562 -30.63 28.16 -32.79
N PRO A 563 -29.31 27.91 -32.99
CA PRO A 563 -28.39 28.97 -33.36
C PRO A 563 -28.66 29.38 -34.81
N LYS A 564 -29.21 30.59 -34.99
CA LYS A 564 -29.45 31.18 -36.30
C LYS A 564 -28.11 31.40 -37.00
N ALA A 565 -27.97 30.79 -38.17
CA ALA A 565 -26.86 30.95 -39.09
C ALA A 565 -26.48 32.43 -39.26
N GLN A 566 -25.21 32.73 -39.01
CA GLN A 566 -24.62 34.04 -39.14
C GLN A 566 -24.45 34.34 -40.64
N ALA A 567 -25.45 35.00 -41.23
CA ALA A 567 -25.36 35.53 -42.58
C ALA A 567 -24.21 36.56 -42.64
N GLY A 568 -23.22 36.27 -43.48
CA GLY A 568 -22.25 37.26 -43.93
C GLY A 568 -22.98 38.44 -44.56
N GLY A 569 -22.71 39.63 -44.05
CA GLY A 569 -23.34 40.86 -44.54
C GLY A 569 -22.69 42.07 -43.92
N TRP A 570 -22.53 43.12 -44.72
CA TRP A 570 -21.69 44.31 -44.52
C TRP A 570 -21.89 45.11 -43.21
N ARG A 571 -22.85 44.73 -42.35
CA ARG A 571 -23.08 45.31 -41.02
C ARG A 571 -21.99 44.98 -39.99
N GLY A 572 -21.26 43.87 -40.15
CA GLY A 572 -20.16 43.50 -39.24
C GLY A 572 -18.86 44.30 -39.44
N PHE A 573 -18.72 45.01 -40.56
CA PHE A 573 -17.49 45.76 -40.88
C PHE A 573 -17.45 47.13 -40.19
N TRP A 574 -18.60 47.75 -39.92
CA TRP A 574 -18.70 49.10 -39.35
C TRP A 574 -18.58 49.15 -37.81
N SER A 575 -18.77 48.02 -37.10
CA SER A 575 -18.63 47.99 -35.63
C SER A 575 -17.18 47.96 -35.14
N ARG A 576 -16.20 47.93 -36.06
CA ARG A 576 -14.79 47.72 -35.75
C ARG A 576 -13.89 48.95 -35.95
N TRP A 577 -14.46 50.09 -36.33
CA TRP A 577 -13.74 51.35 -36.58
C TRP A 577 -14.14 52.53 -35.66
N GLY A 578 -15.02 52.32 -34.67
CA GLY A 578 -15.37 53.34 -33.68
C GLY A 578 -14.75 53.08 -32.31
N ALA A 579 -13.49 53.50 -32.11
CA ALA A 579 -12.85 53.65 -30.81
C ALA A 579 -12.03 54.93 -30.78
#